data_AF-A0A6I7NFT3-F1
#
_entry.id   AF-A0A6I7NFT3-F1
#
_cell.length_a   1.000
_cell.length_b   1.000
_cell.length_c   1.000
_cell.angle_alpha   90.00
_cell.angle_beta   90.00
_cell.angle_gamma   90.00
#
_symmetry.space_group_name_H-M   'P 1'
#
loop_
_entity.id
_entity.type
_entity.pdbx_description
1 polymer ?
#
loop_
_entity_poly.entity_id
_entity_poly.type
_entity_poly.pdbx_seq_one_letter_code
_entity_poly.pdbx_strand_id
1 'polypeptide(L)'
;MKTKKLLAKLANFMDKDRNVQSDELAAIREVLKKLKTKERKLREKLEDNPDEEQRKELQGKLEVVHAQRIKGLDRVMEIRESRKEKSAPAAATDEKITEE
;
A
#
# COMPACT_ATOMS: atom_id res chain seq x y z
N MET A 1 3.96 6.20 39.02
CA MET A 1 3.11 5.19 38.34
C MET A 1 2.14 5.76 37.30
N LYS A 2 1.66 7.01 37.41
CA LYS A 2 0.66 7.58 36.47
C LYS A 2 1.24 7.91 35.08
N THR A 3 2.46 8.45 35.03
CA THR A 3 3.15 8.83 33.78
C THR A 3 3.46 7.63 32.89
N LYS A 4 3.94 6.51 33.46
CA LYS A 4 4.19 5.26 32.71
C LYS A 4 2.91 4.72 32.05
N LYS A 5 1.76 4.79 32.75
CA LYS A 5 0.46 4.36 32.19
C LYS A 5 -0.02 5.29 31.07
N LEU A 6 0.27 6.60 31.17
CA LEU A 6 -0.07 7.56 30.13
C LEU A 6 0.78 7.35 28.86
N LEU A 7 2.09 7.14 29.02
CA LEU A 7 3.00 6.82 27.91
C LEU A 7 2.61 5.51 27.22
N ALA A 8 2.21 4.48 27.98
CA ALA A 8 1.71 3.22 27.40
C ALA A 8 0.42 3.41 26.60
N LYS A 9 -0.51 4.27 27.05
CA LYS A 9 -1.72 4.61 26.29
C LYS A 9 -1.39 5.38 25.00
N LEU A 10 -0.41 6.29 25.04
CA LEU A 10 0.05 7.02 23.87
C LEU A 10 0.73 6.09 22.86
N ALA A 11 1.62 5.19 23.31
CA ALA A 11 2.24 4.18 22.46
C ALA A 11 1.18 3.29 21.79
N ASN A 12 0.23 2.77 22.57
CA ASN A 12 -0.88 1.98 22.03
C ASN A 12 -1.76 2.76 21.05
N PHE A 13 -1.92 4.07 21.24
CA PHE A 13 -2.66 4.93 20.30
C PHE A 13 -1.88 5.11 19.00
N MET A 14 -0.57 5.37 19.06
CA MET A 14 0.30 5.49 17.88
C MET A 14 0.48 4.16 17.14
N ASP A 15 0.44 3.02 17.84
CA ASP A 15 0.55 1.70 17.24
C ASP A 15 -0.76 1.24 16.56
N LYS A 16 -1.93 1.74 17.01
CA LYS A 16 -3.20 1.49 16.32
C LYS A 16 -3.19 2.02 14.89
N ASP A 17 -2.67 3.23 14.67
CA ASP A 17 -2.53 3.81 13.33
C ASP A 17 -1.64 2.95 12.43
N ARG A 18 -0.54 2.41 12.99
CA ARG A 18 0.37 1.52 12.27
C ARG A 18 -0.28 0.20 11.89
N ASN A 19 -1.10 -0.37 12.79
CA ASN A 19 -1.82 -1.62 12.56
C ASN A 19 -2.89 -1.46 11.48
N VAL A 20 -3.66 -0.36 11.53
CA VAL A 20 -4.66 -0.05 10.49
C VAL A 20 -4.01 0.09 9.11
N GLN A 21 -2.86 0.78 9.03
CA GLN A 21 -2.09 0.90 7.78
C GLN A 21 -1.50 -0.45 7.32
N SER A 22 -1.10 -1.33 8.22
CA SER A 22 -0.62 -2.66 7.84
C SER A 22 -1.73 -3.55 7.29
N ASP A 23 -2.94 -3.44 7.86
CA ASP A 23 -4.12 -4.17 7.39
C ASP A 23 -4.57 -3.66 6.02
N GLU A 24 -4.56 -2.33 5.81
CA GLU A 24 -4.82 -1.72 4.49
C GLU A 24 -3.80 -2.21 3.44
N LEU A 25 -2.51 -2.22 3.77
CA LEU A 25 -1.47 -2.75 2.89
C LEU A 25 -1.64 -4.24 2.57
N ALA A 26 -2.04 -5.04 3.56
CA ALA A 26 -2.30 -6.46 3.36
C ALA A 26 -3.48 -6.67 2.40
N ALA A 27 -4.58 -5.95 2.61
CA ALA A 27 -5.76 -6.00 1.75
C ALA A 27 -5.44 -5.58 0.30
N ILE A 28 -4.71 -4.48 0.11
CA ILE A 28 -4.31 -4.02 -1.24
C ILE A 28 -3.43 -5.06 -1.93
N ARG A 29 -2.48 -5.68 -1.22
CA ARG A 29 -1.62 -6.74 -1.79
C ARG A 29 -2.42 -7.96 -2.25
N GLU A 30 -3.43 -8.37 -1.49
CA GLU A 30 -4.29 -9.48 -1.88
C GLU A 30 -5.10 -9.16 -3.14
N VAL A 31 -5.61 -7.93 -3.26
CA VAL A 31 -6.26 -7.47 -4.50
C VAL A 31 -5.28 -7.43 -5.67
N LEU A 32 -4.06 -6.92 -5.48
CA LEU A 32 -3.03 -6.88 -6.52
C LEU A 32 -2.63 -8.27 -7.01
N LYS A 33 -2.53 -9.27 -6.12
CA LYS A 33 -2.29 -10.67 -6.49
C LYS A 33 -3.42 -11.18 -7.40
N LYS A 34 -4.68 -10.95 -7.01
CA LYS A 34 -5.85 -11.34 -7.81
C LYS A 34 -5.87 -10.66 -9.18
N LEU A 35 -5.53 -9.37 -9.24
CA LEU A 35 -5.42 -8.61 -10.49
C LEU A 35 -4.30 -9.18 -11.39
N LYS A 36 -3.13 -9.50 -10.83
CA LYS A 36 -2.05 -10.15 -11.59
C LYS A 36 -2.48 -11.49 -12.18
N THR A 37 -3.21 -12.32 -11.42
CA THR A 37 -3.73 -13.60 -11.92
C THR A 37 -4.77 -13.39 -13.02
N LYS A 38 -5.67 -12.39 -12.87
CA LYS A 38 -6.65 -12.04 -13.91
C LYS A 38 -5.97 -11.55 -15.19
N GLU A 39 -4.98 -10.68 -15.06
CA GLU A 39 -4.18 -10.17 -16.19
C GLU A 39 -3.54 -11.33 -16.96
N ARG A 40 -2.92 -12.29 -16.25
CA ARG A 40 -2.33 -13.48 -16.87
C ARG A 40 -3.37 -14.31 -17.63
N LYS A 41 -4.52 -14.60 -17.02
CA LYS A 41 -5.61 -15.35 -17.66
C LYS A 41 -6.18 -14.64 -18.89
N LEU A 42 -6.24 -13.31 -18.89
CA LEU A 42 -6.70 -12.54 -20.04
C LEU A 42 -5.68 -12.58 -21.18
N ARG A 43 -4.37 -12.57 -20.87
CA ARG A 43 -3.30 -12.77 -21.86
C ARG A 43 -3.32 -14.18 -22.45
N GLU A 44 -3.42 -15.21 -21.62
CA GLU A 44 -3.56 -16.61 -22.06
C GLU A 44 -4.74 -16.75 -23.04
N LYS A 45 -5.91 -16.17 -22.71
CA LYS A 45 -7.09 -16.18 -23.61
C LYS A 45 -6.91 -15.40 -24.91
N LEU A 46 -6.04 -14.39 -24.94
CA LEU A 46 -5.71 -13.67 -26.18
C LEU A 46 -4.77 -14.48 -27.08
N GLU A 47 -3.98 -15.38 -26.50
CA GLU A 47 -3.07 -16.29 -27.21
C GLU A 47 -3.83 -17.48 -27.82
N ASP A 48 -4.99 -17.85 -27.27
CA ASP A 48 -5.88 -18.93 -27.75
C ASP A 48 -6.62 -18.59 -29.06
N ASN A 49 -6.12 -17.64 -29.87
CA ASN A 49 -6.68 -17.19 -31.15
C ASN A 49 -8.21 -16.92 -31.12
N PRO A 50 -8.67 -15.98 -30.28
CA PRO A 50 -10.08 -15.57 -30.27
C PRO A 50 -10.47 -14.87 -31.58
N ASP A 51 -11.78 -14.86 -31.88
CA ASP A 51 -12.31 -14.06 -32.97
C ASP A 51 -12.12 -12.55 -32.72
N GLU A 52 -12.35 -11.72 -33.74
CA GLU A 52 -12.02 -10.28 -33.67
C GLU A 52 -12.81 -9.55 -32.57
N GLU A 53 -14.06 -9.95 -32.33
CA GLU A 53 -14.93 -9.33 -31.32
C GLU A 53 -14.50 -9.72 -29.91
N GLN A 54 -14.25 -11.01 -29.68
CA GLN A 54 -13.69 -11.54 -28.44
C GLN A 54 -12.32 -10.95 -28.15
N ARG A 55 -11.48 -10.77 -29.18
CA ARG A 55 -10.16 -10.15 -29.04
C ARG A 55 -10.26 -8.72 -28.52
N LYS A 56 -11.15 -7.91 -29.11
CA LYS A 56 -11.40 -6.52 -28.68
C LYS A 56 -11.90 -6.49 -27.23
N GLU A 57 -12.83 -7.36 -26.88
CA GLU A 57 -13.37 -7.44 -25.52
C GLU A 57 -12.30 -7.84 -24.49
N LEU A 58 -11.51 -8.87 -24.80
CA LEU A 58 -10.42 -9.34 -23.95
C LEU A 58 -9.34 -8.27 -23.78
N GLN A 59 -9.00 -7.54 -24.84
CA GLN A 59 -8.03 -6.46 -24.81
C GLN A 59 -8.52 -5.28 -23.96
N GLY A 60 -9.77 -4.86 -24.10
CA GLY A 60 -10.36 -3.81 -23.25
C GLY A 60 -10.38 -4.22 -21.77
N LYS A 61 -10.74 -5.47 -21.47
CA LYS A 61 -10.66 -6.02 -20.10
C LYS A 61 -9.23 -6.02 -19.58
N LEU A 62 -8.25 -6.38 -20.42
CA LEU A 62 -6.84 -6.41 -20.05
C LEU A 62 -6.32 -5.01 -19.70
N GLU A 63 -6.66 -4.01 -20.50
CA GLU A 63 -6.27 -2.61 -20.27
C GLU A 63 -6.81 -2.09 -18.94
N VAL A 64 -8.09 -2.32 -18.65
CA VAL A 64 -8.71 -1.92 -17.37
C VAL A 64 -8.02 -2.62 -16.19
N VAL A 65 -7.81 -3.93 -16.28
CA VAL A 65 -7.14 -4.71 -15.21
C VAL A 65 -5.70 -4.22 -15.00
N HIS A 66 -4.98 -3.93 -16.07
CA HIS A 66 -3.61 -3.42 -16.01
C HIS A 66 -3.58 -2.03 -15.36
N ALA A 67 -4.43 -1.10 -15.81
CA ALA A 67 -4.53 0.24 -15.24
C ALA A 67 -4.90 0.20 -13.75
N GLN A 68 -5.84 -0.66 -13.35
CA GLN A 68 -6.22 -0.85 -11.95
C GLN A 68 -5.05 -1.37 -11.11
N ARG A 69 -4.24 -2.27 -11.68
CA ARG A 69 -3.07 -2.85 -11.01
C ARG A 69 -1.97 -1.80 -10.80
N ILE A 70 -1.71 -0.94 -11.78
CA ILE A 70 -0.76 0.18 -11.64
C ILE A 70 -1.23 1.12 -10.53
N LYS A 71 -2.49 1.57 -10.56
CA LYS A 71 -3.06 2.42 -9.50
C LYS A 71 -2.92 1.80 -8.10
N GLY A 72 -3.13 0.49 -7.98
CA GLY A 72 -2.95 -0.20 -6.70
C GLY A 72 -1.49 -0.30 -6.24
N LEU A 73 -0.53 -0.38 -7.16
CA LEU A 73 0.90 -0.33 -6.84
C LEU A 73 1.31 1.06 -6.36
N ASP A 74 0.85 2.10 -7.04
CA ASP A 74 1.08 3.50 -6.66
C ASP A 74 0.58 3.75 -5.24
N ARG A 75 -0.64 3.28 -4.92
CA ARG A 75 -1.19 3.37 -3.57
C ARG A 75 -0.34 2.67 -2.51
N VAL A 76 0.25 1.51 -2.83
CA VAL A 76 1.18 0.82 -1.93
C VAL A 76 2.46 1.63 -1.71
N MET A 77 2.95 2.32 -2.73
CA MET A 77 4.12 3.19 -2.62
C MET A 77 3.82 4.41 -1.75
N GLU A 78 2.71 5.10 -1.95
CA GLU A 78 2.27 6.24 -1.12
C GLU A 78 2.18 5.86 0.38
N ILE A 79 1.56 4.72 0.70
CA ILE A 79 1.44 4.27 2.09
C ILE A 79 2.83 3.97 2.69
N ARG A 80 3.76 3.43 1.90
CA ARG A 80 5.14 3.18 2.34
C ARG A 80 5.93 4.46 2.56
N GLU A 81 5.80 5.44 1.68
CA GLU A 81 6.47 6.74 1.79
C GLU A 81 5.96 7.51 3.00
N SER A 82 4.64 7.57 3.20
CA SER A 82 4.04 8.20 4.39
C SER A 82 4.50 7.55 5.70
N ARG A 83 4.81 6.25 5.70
CA ARG A 83 5.39 5.54 6.85
C ARG A 83 6.83 5.94 7.12
N LYS A 84 7.63 6.17 6.07
CA LYS A 84 9.03 6.61 6.17
C LYS A 84 9.10 8.03 6.74
N GLU A 85 8.27 8.93 6.25
CA GLU A 85 8.19 10.32 6.73
C GLU A 85 7.73 10.39 8.21
N LYS A 86 6.72 9.63 8.60
CA LYS A 86 6.25 9.57 10.01
C LYS A 86 7.27 8.92 10.97
N SER A 87 8.24 8.17 10.48
CA SER A 87 9.31 7.60 11.31
C SER A 87 10.55 8.50 11.46
N ALA A 88 10.59 9.63 10.76
CA ALA A 88 11.77 10.50 10.67
C ALA A 88 11.88 11.66 11.71
N PRO A 89 10.88 12.10 12.48
CA PRO A 89 11.09 13.23 13.40
C PRO A 89 11.36 12.74 14.83
N ALA A 90 12.62 12.42 15.14
CA ALA A 90 13.11 12.32 16.52
C ALA A 90 14.64 12.50 16.68
N ALA A 91 15.40 12.78 15.62
CA ALA A 91 16.87 12.79 15.69
C ALA A 91 17.53 14.18 15.60
N ALA A 92 16.78 15.28 15.68
CA ALA A 92 17.38 16.62 15.61
C ALA A 92 16.55 17.65 16.37
N THR A 93 16.74 17.72 17.68
CA THR A 93 16.79 18.96 18.49
C THR A 93 17.20 18.56 19.90
N ASP A 94 18.50 18.36 20.09
CA ASP A 94 19.14 18.47 21.41
C ASP A 94 20.18 19.59 21.26
N GLU A 95 19.70 20.80 20.99
CA GLU A 95 20.53 22.01 21.05
C GLU A 95 20.55 22.50 22.49
N LYS A 96 21.65 22.14 23.16
CA LYS A 96 22.38 22.91 24.17
C LYS A 96 21.53 23.67 25.20
N ILE A 97 21.33 23.05 26.35
CA ILE A 97 21.29 23.78 27.62
C ILE A 97 22.71 23.82 28.17
N THR A 98 23.41 24.91 27.88
CA THR A 98 24.57 25.39 28.66
C THR A 98 24.31 26.87 28.92
N GLU A 99 23.84 27.19 30.12
CA GLU A 99 23.95 28.52 30.70
C GLU A 99 24.71 28.38 32.03
N GLU A 100 25.59 29.36 32.23
CA GLU A 100 26.63 29.52 33.26
C GLU A 100 26.14 29.48 34.72
#